data_AF-A0A536HSS6-F1
#
_entry.id   AF-A0A536HSS6-F1
#
_cell.length_a   1.000
_cell.length_b   1.000
_cell.length_c   1.000
_cell.angle_alpha   90.00
_cell.angle_beta   90.00
_cell.angle_gamma   90.00
#
_symmetry.space_group_name_H-M   'P 1'
#
loop_
_entity.id
_entity.type
_entity.pdbx_description
1 polymer ?
#
loop_
_entity_poly.entity_id
_entity_poly.type
_entity_poly.pdbx_seq_one_letter_code
_entity_poly.pdbx_strand_id
1 'polypeptide(L)'
;MNTPRPAETHPIGGRIRPADECPWPRPFPEGFDGCPAYLQRAFIPLNISDQPLTPVRTCGHLVSRRLPNGAAGWYAGCELGDAAARQRWDAATG
;
A
#
# COMPACT_ATOMS: atom_id res chain seq x y z
N MET A 1 -9.47 21.75 -16.41
CA MET A 1 -9.79 20.31 -16.50
C MET A 1 -8.48 19.56 -16.33
N ASN A 2 -8.14 19.15 -15.11
CA ASN A 2 -6.90 18.42 -14.84
C ASN A 2 -7.21 16.93 -14.81
N THR A 3 -6.80 16.22 -15.86
CA THR A 3 -6.82 14.76 -15.93
C THR A 3 -5.84 14.21 -14.89
N PRO A 4 -6.21 13.25 -14.02
CA PRO A 4 -5.24 12.59 -13.17
C PRO A 4 -4.25 11.83 -14.07
N ARG A 5 -2.94 12.07 -13.86
CA ARG A 5 -1.90 11.30 -14.56
C ARG A 5 -2.05 9.82 -14.18
N PRO A 6 -1.92 8.88 -15.14
CA PRO A 6 -1.76 7.49 -14.79
C PRO A 6 -0.56 7.36 -13.87
N ALA A 7 -0.66 6.51 -12.85
CA ALA A 7 0.42 6.25 -11.90
C ALA A 7 1.69 5.89 -12.69
N GLU A 8 2.62 6.85 -12.82
CA GLU A 8 3.88 6.65 -13.49
C GLU A 8 4.68 5.63 -12.68
N THR A 9 4.92 4.46 -13.29
CA THR A 9 5.78 3.40 -12.78
C THR A 9 7.20 3.95 -12.65
N HIS A 10 7.53 4.58 -11.52
CA HIS A 10 8.89 5.03 -11.25
C HIS A 10 9.78 3.79 -11.07
N PRO A 11 10.76 3.55 -11.96
CA PRO A 11 11.58 2.36 -11.90
C PRO A 11 12.68 2.61 -10.88
N ILE A 12 12.45 2.22 -9.63
CA ILE A 12 13.57 1.89 -8.75
C ILE A 12 13.96 0.46 -9.10
N GLY A 13 14.78 0.31 -10.15
CA GLY A 13 15.45 -0.94 -10.54
C GLY A 13 14.54 -2.03 -11.14
N GLY A 14 14.11 -1.85 -12.39
CA GLY A 14 13.89 -2.92 -13.40
C GLY A 14 12.97 -4.12 -13.10
N ARG A 15 12.32 -4.20 -11.93
CA ARG A 15 11.37 -5.27 -11.59
C ARG A 15 9.96 -4.74 -11.74
N ILE A 16 9.16 -5.40 -12.58
CA ILE A 16 7.71 -5.23 -12.62
C ILE A 16 7.20 -5.54 -11.21
N ARG A 17 6.73 -4.50 -10.50
CA ARG A 17 6.10 -4.68 -9.19
C ARG A 17 4.77 -5.42 -9.37
N PRO A 18 4.37 -6.28 -8.42
CA PRO A 18 3.04 -6.90 -8.44
C PRO A 18 1.95 -5.83 -8.56
N ALA A 19 0.92 -6.08 -9.36
CA ALA A 19 -0.15 -5.09 -9.62
C ALA A 19 -0.92 -4.68 -8.36
N ASP A 20 -0.97 -5.56 -7.36
CA ASP A 20 -1.60 -5.29 -6.07
C ASP A 20 -0.66 -4.62 -5.06
N GLU A 21 0.61 -4.41 -5.39
CA GLU A 21 1.55 -3.70 -4.51
C GLU A 21 1.04 -2.28 -4.19
N CYS A 22 1.17 -1.88 -2.92
CA CYS A 22 0.89 -0.52 -2.48
C CYS A 22 2.02 0.42 -2.97
N PRO A 23 1.74 1.38 -3.87
CA PRO A 23 2.76 2.22 -4.49
C PRO A 23 3.27 3.34 -3.57
N TRP A 24 2.57 3.64 -2.47
CA TRP A 24 2.91 4.76 -1.59
C TRP A 24 3.96 4.38 -0.54
N PRO A 25 4.95 5.24 -0.29
CA PRO A 25 5.95 5.01 0.74
C PRO A 25 5.34 5.03 2.13
N ARG A 26 5.89 4.23 3.03
CA ARG A 26 5.55 4.23 4.46
C ARG A 26 6.58 5.05 5.26
N PRO A 27 6.20 5.62 6.41
CA PRO A 27 4.82 5.66 6.96
C PRO A 27 3.92 6.59 6.15
N PHE A 28 2.60 6.36 6.21
CA PHE A 28 1.67 7.29 5.56
C PHE A 28 1.63 8.60 6.34
N PRO A 29 1.67 9.77 5.66
CA PRO A 29 1.61 11.06 6.32
C PRO A 29 0.22 11.32 6.92
N GLU A 30 0.15 12.34 7.78
CA GLU A 30 -1.13 12.85 8.24
C GLU A 30 -1.96 13.42 7.08
N GLY A 31 -3.26 13.15 7.08
CA GLY A 31 -4.17 13.60 6.03
C GLY A 31 -3.95 12.93 4.67
N PHE A 32 -3.25 11.79 4.62
CA PHE A 32 -2.99 11.07 3.38
C PHE A 32 -4.29 10.75 2.61
N ASP A 33 -4.36 11.23 1.37
CA ASP A 33 -5.48 11.11 0.43
C ASP A 33 -5.05 10.50 -0.92
N GLY A 34 -3.81 10.01 -1.02
CA GLY A 34 -3.24 9.51 -2.27
C GLY A 34 -3.88 8.22 -2.78
N CYS A 35 -4.63 7.50 -1.94
CA CYS A 35 -5.38 6.31 -2.30
C CYS A 35 -6.87 6.49 -2.00
N PRO A 36 -7.78 6.31 -2.96
CA PRO A 36 -9.22 6.46 -2.74
C PRO A 36 -9.75 5.43 -1.71
N ALA A 37 -9.24 4.20 -1.76
CA ALA A 37 -9.56 3.17 -0.77
C ALA A 37 -8.71 3.24 0.52
N TYR A 38 -8.16 4.40 0.90
CA TYR A 38 -7.36 4.49 2.12
C TYR A 38 -8.23 4.42 3.37
N LEU A 39 -8.08 3.35 4.15
CA LEU A 39 -8.71 3.22 5.46
C LEU A 39 -7.66 3.40 6.55
N GLN A 40 -7.61 4.59 7.17
CA GLN A 40 -6.61 4.89 8.19
C GLN A 40 -6.73 3.93 9.39
N ARG A 41 -5.60 3.33 9.76
CA ARG A 41 -5.46 2.45 10.92
C ARG A 41 -4.15 2.74 11.65
N ALA A 42 -4.17 2.65 12.98
CA ALA A 42 -2.96 2.68 13.79
C ALA A 42 -2.28 1.30 13.78
N PHE A 43 -0.97 1.28 13.58
CA PHE A 43 -0.13 0.09 13.71
C PHE A 43 0.97 0.36 14.73
N ILE A 44 1.16 -0.57 15.68
CA ILE A 44 2.21 -0.48 16.69
C ILE A 44 3.29 -1.50 16.29
N PRO A 45 4.38 -1.07 15.62
CA PRO A 45 5.46 -1.99 15.28
C PRO A 45 6.16 -2.46 16.54
N LEU A 46 6.65 -3.71 16.52
CA LEU A 46 7.49 -4.25 17.58
C LEU A 46 8.95 -4.30 17.09
N ASN A 47 9.90 -4.14 17.99
CA ASN A 47 11.30 -4.44 17.72
C ASN A 47 11.59 -5.96 17.84
N ILE A 48 12.84 -6.36 17.62
CA ILE A 48 13.26 -7.78 17.66
C ILE A 48 13.14 -8.42 19.06
N SER A 49 12.95 -7.62 20.10
CA SER A 49 12.76 -8.04 21.49
C SER A 49 11.30 -7.94 21.91
N ASP A 50 10.38 -7.88 20.94
CA ASP A 50 8.93 -7.72 21.13
C ASP A 50 8.50 -6.45 21.89
N GLN A 51 9.37 -5.44 21.97
CA GLN A 51 9.00 -4.17 22.60
C GLN A 51 8.29 -3.25 21.59
N PRO A 52 7.20 -2.57 21.99
CA PRO A 52 6.48 -1.66 21.12
C PRO A 52 7.31 -0.42 20.79
N LEU A 53 7.29 -0.06 19.52
CA LEU A 53 7.82 1.20 18.98
C LEU A 53 6.71 2.25 18.86
N THR A 54 7.09 3.47 18.49
CA THR A 54 6.13 4.55 18.22
C THR A 54 5.09 4.11 17.19
N PRO A 55 3.78 4.25 17.48
CA PRO A 55 2.73 3.91 16.53
C PRO A 55 2.86 4.70 15.22
N VAL A 56 2.56 4.04 14.10
CA VAL A 56 2.53 4.63 12.77
C VAL A 56 1.14 4.50 12.14
N ARG A 57 0.82 5.38 11.20
CA ARG A 57 -0.40 5.28 10.39
C ARG A 57 -0.17 4.30 9.25
N THR A 58 -1.16 3.43 9.02
CA THR A 58 -1.20 2.47 7.91
C THR A 58 -2.60 2.39 7.31
N CYS A 59 -2.73 1.68 6.20
CA CYS A 59 -4.01 1.33 5.61
C CYS A 59 -4.53 0.00 6.19
N GLY A 60 -5.82 -0.07 6.51
CA GLY A 60 -6.50 -1.29 6.96
C GLY A 60 -6.46 -2.44 5.93
N HIS A 61 -6.33 -2.10 4.65
CA HIS A 61 -6.26 -3.05 3.53
C HIS A 61 -4.84 -3.56 3.23
N LEU A 62 -3.82 -3.13 3.98
CA LEU A 62 -2.44 -3.47 3.70
C LEU A 62 -2.10 -4.86 4.23
N VAL A 63 -1.56 -5.73 3.37
CA VAL A 63 -1.15 -7.10 3.72
C VAL A 63 0.29 -7.37 3.29
N SER A 64 1.00 -8.23 4.01
CA SER A 64 2.32 -8.72 3.59
C SER A 64 2.15 -9.93 2.68
N ARG A 65 2.70 -9.86 1.47
CA ARG A 65 2.67 -10.97 0.49
C ARG A 65 4.09 -11.36 0.08
N ARG A 66 4.29 -12.64 -0.25
CA ARG A 66 5.55 -13.13 -0.81
C ARG A 66 5.65 -12.70 -2.27
N LEU A 67 6.84 -12.34 -2.71
CA LEU A 67 7.06 -12.09 -4.13
C LEU A 67 6.73 -13.36 -4.96
N PRO A 68 6.13 -13.19 -6.15
CA PRO A 68 5.75 -14.32 -6.99
C PRO A 68 6.97 -15.05 -7.57
N ASN A 69 6.73 -16.21 -8.20
CA ASN A 69 7.71 -16.97 -8.98
C ASN A 69 8.95 -17.41 -8.18
N GLY A 70 8.79 -17.68 -6.88
CA GLY A 70 9.87 -18.13 -6.02
C GLY A 70 10.91 -17.06 -5.70
N ALA A 71 10.68 -15.81 -6.07
CA ALA A 71 11.55 -14.71 -5.69
C ALA A 71 11.59 -14.57 -4.17
N ALA A 72 12.80 -14.49 -3.62
CA ALA A 72 12.98 -14.22 -2.20
C ALA A 72 12.54 -12.79 -1.87
N GLY A 73 11.70 -12.65 -0.86
CA GLY A 73 11.28 -11.35 -0.33
C GLY A 73 9.77 -11.22 -0.17
N TRP A 74 9.40 -10.09 0.41
CA TRP A 74 8.03 -9.72 0.70
C TRP A 74 7.75 -8.34 0.14
N TYR A 75 6.50 -8.11 -0.21
CA TYR A 75 6.00 -6.79 -0.58
C TYR A 75 4.71 -6.48 0.18
N ALA A 76 4.34 -5.21 0.21
CA ALA A 76 3.09 -4.79 0.82
C ALA A 76 2.00 -4.73 -0.26
N GLY A 77 1.12 -5.72 -0.27
CA GLY A 77 -0.03 -5.79 -1.16
C GLY A 77 -1.25 -5.08 -0.57
N CYS A 78 -2.18 -4.71 -1.44
CA CYS A 78 -3.52 -4.31 -1.05
C CYS A 78 -4.45 -5.53 -1.14
N GLU A 79 -5.23 -5.78 -0.08
CA GLU A 79 -6.19 -6.90 -0.08
C GLU A 79 -7.30 -6.74 -1.12
N LEU A 80 -7.62 -5.49 -1.48
CA LEU A 80 -8.58 -5.17 -2.54
C LEU A 80 -8.04 -5.51 -3.94
N GLY A 81 -6.71 -5.56 -4.11
CA GLY A 81 -6.04 -5.81 -5.38
C GLY A 81 -5.40 -4.58 -6.01
N ASP A 82 -5.51 -4.49 -7.33
CA ASP A 82 -4.86 -3.46 -8.15
C ASP A 82 -5.53 -2.07 -8.04
N ALA A 83 -5.01 -1.10 -8.80
CA ALA A 83 -5.53 0.26 -8.82
C ALA A 83 -7.01 0.33 -9.22
N ALA A 84 -7.47 -0.50 -10.16
CA ALA A 84 -8.86 -0.50 -10.61
C ALA A 84 -9.79 -1.09 -9.54
N ALA A 85 -9.33 -2.09 -8.80
CA ALA A 85 -10.09 -2.66 -7.69
C ALA A 85 -10.25 -1.65 -6.54
N ARG A 86 -9.21 -0.85 -6.25
CA ARG A 86 -9.29 0.24 -5.25
C ARG A 86 -10.32 1.30 -5.64
N GLN A 87 -10.39 1.67 -6.92
CA GLN A 87 -11.40 2.61 -7.41
C GLN A 87 -12.82 2.03 -7.32
N ARG A 88 -13.00 0.76 -7.65
CA ARG A 88 -14.32 0.11 -7.52
C ARG A 88 -14.80 0.03 -6.07
N TRP A 89 -13.89 -0.23 -5.13
CA TRP A 89 -14.22 -0.25 -3.71
C TRP A 89 -14.68 1.12 -3.22
N ASP A 90 -13.97 2.17 -3.60
CA ASP A 90 -14.32 3.57 -3.27
C ASP A 90 -15.70 3.93 -3.82
N ALA A 91 -15.95 3.65 -5.10
CA ALA A 91 -17.24 3.89 -5.73
C ALA A 91 -18.40 3.08 -5.11
N ALA A 92 -18.13 1.96 -4.43
CA ALA A 92 -19.12 1.13 -3.78
C ALA A 92 -19.37 1.52 -2.31
N THR A 93 -18.47 2.29 -1.70
CA THR A 93 -18.47 2.60 -0.25
C THR A 93 -18.64 4.10 0.04
N GLY A 94 -18.45 4.97 -0.95
CA GLY A 94 -18.77 6.40 -0.89
C GLY A 94 -20.27 6.68 -0.95
#